data_AF-K9YD40-F1
#
_entry.id   AF-K9YD40-F1
#
_cell.length_a   1.000
_cell.length_b   1.000
_cell.length_c   1.000
_cell.angle_alpha   90.00
_cell.angle_beta   90.00
_cell.angle_gamma   90.00
#
_symmetry.space_group_name_H-M   'P 1'
#
loop_
_entity.id
_entity.type
_entity.pdbx_description
1 polymer ?
#
loop_
_entity_poly.entity_id
_entity_poly.type
_entity_poly.pdbx_seq_one_letter_code
_entity_poly.pdbx_strand_id
1 'polypeptide(L)'
;MFNKKRITLVGIILLLIAGGIYGYFRLIVGKRLTPQASAKILPESASTMLFMETDPEVWSELEQYGTTEAQAVWQSSLQELEQEFLPDANIDYEEDVAPWLSGIAIANFPSINPFSQEENVLLIAGITNSLKAGNFLRSLESNEETEVRQRQYKGVTITEVKTAQGDRASAAMLQGYVLFSQQGNLIEQTIDTAQGDPAFASDEGVQKLLSQGLNLENPAAQVYFRNYTQWLGNNFSGSGLDIIESAVMGVSFEAEGLHLQTLALSAETNFLSLSPNDSQLLSEFPDSTLAVINGHQLDQVWSQVVRQSEDNPVLGIGLSVMRRWAKSWDLDLDQDVFSWLDGEYAIALFPTEESSLPNLPLAGGILIQSSQREVGEQTLAKLGKIAAKNPFLDQETETLGNTTITTWEDPSQQPLLSYGWLQDERLMVTVGTPFRIFAQQQGERALKNSRQFSAIAQQLPETNFGYIYLDMQQGMTLLETIPQQPLKNLSPEAKATLNSIRQIALTASQPKPSLRQIDLFLSLESTATERK
;
A
#
# COMPACT_ATOMS: atom_id res chain seq x y z
N MET A 1 -6.10 -14.32 -17.60
CA MET A 1 -6.49 -15.70 -17.94
C MET A 1 -7.03 -16.33 -16.67
N PHE A 2 -8.27 -16.00 -16.30
CA PHE A 2 -8.93 -16.50 -15.08
C PHE A 2 -10.09 -17.40 -15.52
N ASN A 3 -10.18 -18.59 -14.92
CA ASN A 3 -11.03 -19.68 -15.37
C ASN A 3 -12.52 -19.38 -15.10
N LYS A 4 -13.39 -19.66 -16.07
CA LYS A 4 -14.85 -19.42 -16.09
C LYS A 4 -15.69 -20.30 -15.14
N LYS A 5 -15.17 -20.69 -13.97
CA LYS A 5 -15.87 -21.57 -13.02
C LYS A 5 -15.75 -21.09 -11.58
N ARG A 6 -16.19 -19.85 -11.32
CA ARG A 6 -16.38 -19.34 -9.96
C ARG A 6 -17.83 -19.56 -9.56
N ILE A 7 -18.07 -20.09 -8.36
CA ILE A 7 -19.38 -19.95 -7.73
C ILE A 7 -19.53 -18.48 -7.38
N THR A 8 -20.42 -17.79 -8.11
CA THR A 8 -20.70 -16.37 -7.93
C THR A 8 -21.52 -16.11 -6.66
N LEU A 9 -21.69 -14.86 -6.26
CA LEU A 9 -22.60 -14.49 -5.16
C LEU A 9 -24.02 -14.96 -5.45
N VAL A 10 -24.46 -14.95 -6.72
CA VAL A 10 -25.71 -15.59 -7.17
C VAL A 10 -25.71 -17.10 -6.92
N GLY A 11 -24.60 -17.79 -7.16
CA GLY A 11 -24.43 -19.18 -6.73
C GLY A 11 -24.64 -19.33 -5.22
N ILE A 12 -23.99 -18.53 -4.39
CA ILE A 12 -24.16 -18.55 -2.92
C ILE A 12 -25.63 -18.36 -2.52
N ILE A 13 -26.31 -17.41 -3.17
CA ILE A 13 -27.69 -17.02 -2.87
C ILE A 13 -28.69 -18.10 -3.29
N LEU A 14 -28.58 -18.66 -4.50
CA LEU A 14 -29.40 -19.78 -4.99
C LEU A 14 -29.29 -21.01 -4.08
N LEU A 15 -28.12 -21.20 -3.49
CA LEU A 15 -27.83 -22.30 -2.58
C LEU A 15 -28.45 -22.13 -1.18
N LEU A 16 -28.54 -20.89 -0.67
CA LEU A 16 -29.27 -20.58 0.57
C LEU A 16 -30.78 -20.86 0.45
N ILE A 17 -31.32 -20.67 -0.75
CA ILE A 17 -32.74 -20.89 -1.10
C ILE A 17 -33.03 -22.38 -1.23
N ALA A 18 -32.25 -23.09 -2.05
CA ALA A 18 -32.35 -24.54 -2.22
C ALA A 18 -32.27 -25.24 -0.86
N GLY A 19 -31.45 -24.71 0.05
CA GLY A 19 -31.28 -25.21 1.41
C GLY A 19 -32.39 -25.01 2.42
N GLY A 20 -33.50 -24.35 2.10
CA GLY A 20 -34.57 -24.08 3.05
C GLY A 20 -34.15 -23.21 4.25
N ILE A 21 -33.00 -22.53 4.16
CA ILE A 21 -32.44 -21.72 5.26
C ILE A 21 -33.35 -20.52 5.55
N TYR A 22 -34.11 -20.04 4.56
CA TYR A 22 -35.13 -18.99 4.70
C TYR A 22 -36.05 -19.17 5.93
N GLY A 23 -36.46 -20.41 6.26
CA GLY A 23 -37.31 -20.67 7.43
C GLY A 23 -36.66 -20.28 8.77
N TYR A 24 -35.32 -20.39 8.85
CA TYR A 24 -34.54 -20.04 10.04
C TYR A 24 -34.31 -18.53 10.19
N PHE A 25 -34.31 -17.77 9.09
CA PHE A 25 -34.11 -16.31 9.13
C PHE A 25 -35.18 -15.59 9.98
N ARG A 26 -36.43 -16.07 10.01
CA ARG A 26 -37.50 -15.47 10.81
C ARG A 26 -37.29 -15.55 12.33
N LEU A 27 -36.36 -16.39 12.81
CA LEU A 27 -36.15 -16.67 14.23
C LEU A 27 -34.89 -16.01 14.80
N ILE A 28 -34.10 -15.31 13.97
CA ILE A 28 -32.75 -14.85 14.33
C ILE A 28 -32.72 -13.32 14.39
N VAL A 29 -32.13 -12.82 15.48
CA VAL A 29 -31.75 -11.40 15.61
C VAL A 29 -30.47 -11.20 14.82
N GLY A 30 -30.51 -10.30 13.85
CA GLY A 30 -29.35 -9.99 13.02
C GLY A 30 -28.15 -9.48 13.82
N LYS A 31 -26.94 -9.74 13.33
CA LYS A 31 -25.69 -9.33 13.96
C LYS A 31 -24.74 -8.75 12.92
N ARG A 32 -24.19 -7.57 13.22
CA ARG A 32 -23.14 -6.95 12.40
C ARG A 32 -21.90 -7.84 12.43
N LEU A 33 -21.28 -8.02 11.26
CA LEU A 33 -19.96 -8.63 11.17
C LEU A 33 -18.90 -7.55 11.40
N THR A 34 -17.81 -7.90 12.06
CA THR A 34 -16.64 -7.04 12.28
C THR A 34 -15.39 -7.90 12.08
N PRO A 35 -14.21 -7.32 11.79
CA PRO A 35 -12.97 -8.09 11.69
C PRO A 35 -12.74 -9.01 12.91
N GLN A 36 -12.98 -8.48 14.12
CA GLN A 36 -12.82 -9.22 15.37
C GLN A 36 -13.86 -10.33 15.52
N ALA A 37 -15.11 -10.11 15.11
CA ALA A 37 -16.15 -11.15 15.16
C ALA A 37 -15.88 -12.28 14.16
N SER A 38 -15.46 -11.93 12.93
CA SER A 38 -15.07 -12.89 11.90
C SER A 38 -13.92 -13.78 12.38
N ALA A 39 -12.85 -13.16 12.86
CA ALA A 39 -11.65 -13.87 13.31
C ALA A 39 -11.92 -14.80 14.51
N LYS A 40 -12.93 -14.54 15.34
CA LYS A 40 -13.29 -15.36 16.51
C LYS A 40 -14.01 -16.66 16.18
N ILE A 41 -14.71 -16.72 15.04
CA ILE A 41 -15.43 -17.94 14.62
C ILE A 41 -14.69 -18.66 13.49
N LEU A 42 -13.75 -17.98 12.84
CA LEU A 42 -12.91 -18.53 11.79
C LEU A 42 -11.91 -19.55 12.39
N PRO A 43 -11.79 -20.77 11.85
CA PRO A 43 -10.82 -21.75 12.35
C PRO A 43 -9.38 -21.24 12.30
N GLU A 44 -8.55 -21.64 13.27
CA GLU A 44 -7.13 -21.26 13.32
C GLU A 44 -6.35 -21.66 12.06
N SER A 45 -6.80 -22.69 11.34
CA SER A 45 -6.16 -23.21 10.12
C SER A 45 -6.21 -22.23 8.94
N ALA A 46 -7.01 -21.15 9.03
CA ALA A 46 -7.01 -20.09 8.03
C ALA A 46 -5.65 -19.38 7.97
N SER A 47 -5.13 -19.16 6.77
CA SER A 47 -3.88 -18.43 6.55
C SER A 47 -4.12 -16.93 6.45
N THR A 48 -5.22 -16.54 5.81
CA THR A 48 -5.60 -15.14 5.61
C THR A 48 -7.10 -14.93 5.81
N MET A 49 -7.45 -13.72 6.23
CA MET A 49 -8.83 -13.25 6.34
C MET A 49 -8.94 -11.86 5.71
N LEU A 50 -9.68 -11.76 4.61
CA LEU A 50 -10.17 -10.49 4.06
C LEU A 50 -11.50 -10.16 4.74
N PHE A 51 -11.65 -8.95 5.25
CA PHE A 51 -12.91 -8.37 5.68
C PHE A 51 -13.21 -7.17 4.77
N MET A 52 -14.45 -7.07 4.29
CA MET A 52 -14.93 -5.95 3.48
C MET A 52 -16.20 -5.38 4.12
N GLU A 53 -16.26 -4.06 4.19
CA GLU A 53 -17.47 -3.34 4.56
C GLU A 53 -18.45 -3.36 3.39
N THR A 54 -19.72 -3.55 3.70
CA THR A 54 -20.80 -3.69 2.70
C THR A 54 -21.76 -2.50 2.74
N ASP A 55 -21.57 -1.59 3.69
CA ASP A 55 -22.33 -0.34 3.78
C ASP A 55 -22.04 0.56 2.57
N PRO A 56 -23.06 0.89 1.75
CA PRO A 56 -22.88 1.80 0.61
C PRO A 56 -22.32 3.16 1.02
N GLU A 57 -22.58 3.65 2.24
CA GLU A 57 -22.05 4.94 2.70
C GLU A 57 -20.51 4.97 2.65
N VAL A 58 -19.83 3.88 3.04
CA VAL A 58 -18.36 3.78 3.01
C VAL A 58 -17.81 3.83 1.59
N TRP A 59 -18.51 3.26 0.62
CA TRP A 59 -18.09 3.24 -0.78
C TRP A 59 -18.50 4.50 -1.53
N SER A 60 -19.56 5.19 -1.10
CA SER A 60 -20.04 6.43 -1.71
C SER A 60 -19.03 7.57 -1.64
N GLU A 61 -18.09 7.52 -0.68
CA GLU A 61 -16.95 8.44 -0.61
C GLU A 61 -16.09 8.37 -1.89
N LEU A 62 -16.08 7.27 -2.65
CA LEU A 62 -15.41 7.23 -3.96
C LEU A 62 -16.06 8.16 -4.98
N GLU A 63 -17.37 8.39 -4.89
CA GLU A 63 -18.13 9.18 -5.86
C GLU A 63 -17.86 10.68 -5.76
N GLN A 64 -17.29 11.15 -4.66
CA GLN A 64 -16.91 12.56 -4.50
C GLN A 64 -15.49 12.87 -4.98
N TYR A 65 -14.69 11.84 -5.31
CA TYR A 65 -13.30 11.99 -5.73
C TYR A 65 -13.08 11.84 -7.22
N GLY A 66 -11.99 12.45 -7.67
CA GLY A 66 -11.46 12.44 -9.01
C GLY A 66 -12.14 13.40 -9.98
N THR A 67 -11.59 13.48 -11.19
CA THR A 67 -12.23 14.22 -12.28
C THR A 67 -13.44 13.46 -12.78
N THR A 68 -14.35 14.12 -13.51
CA THR A 68 -15.53 13.48 -14.13
C THR A 68 -15.15 12.23 -14.93
N GLU A 69 -14.02 12.26 -15.63
CA GLU A 69 -13.50 11.14 -16.40
C GLU A 69 -13.04 9.99 -15.49
N ALA A 70 -12.35 10.29 -14.39
CA ALA A 70 -11.91 9.27 -13.43
C ALA A 70 -13.13 8.63 -12.73
N GLN A 71 -14.14 9.42 -12.38
CA GLN A 71 -15.39 8.91 -11.82
C GLN A 71 -16.10 7.93 -12.75
N ALA A 72 -16.14 8.23 -14.05
CA ALA A 72 -16.70 7.31 -15.04
C ALA A 72 -15.92 5.98 -15.10
N VAL A 73 -14.58 6.02 -14.95
CA VAL A 73 -13.75 4.81 -14.88
C VAL A 73 -14.08 3.98 -13.64
N TRP A 74 -14.21 4.63 -12.47
CA TRP A 74 -14.55 3.95 -11.21
C TRP A 74 -15.95 3.35 -11.24
N GLN A 75 -16.95 4.11 -11.71
CA GLN A 75 -18.32 3.62 -11.85
C GLN A 75 -18.40 2.43 -12.81
N SER A 76 -17.69 2.49 -13.95
CA SER A 76 -17.60 1.34 -14.87
C SER A 76 -16.97 0.12 -14.19
N SER A 77 -15.90 0.32 -13.41
CA SER A 77 -15.22 -0.77 -12.70
C SER A 77 -16.10 -1.39 -11.61
N LEU A 78 -16.84 -0.57 -10.86
CA LEU A 78 -17.79 -1.04 -9.85
C LEU A 78 -18.97 -1.75 -10.48
N GLN A 79 -19.48 -1.27 -11.62
CA GLN A 79 -20.54 -1.94 -12.35
C GLN A 79 -20.10 -3.27 -12.96
N GLU A 80 -18.87 -3.36 -13.49
CA GLU A 80 -18.28 -4.62 -13.94
C GLU A 80 -18.12 -5.62 -12.79
N LEU A 81 -17.68 -5.14 -11.63
CA LEU A 81 -17.60 -5.94 -10.41
C LEU A 81 -18.99 -6.43 -10.00
N GLU A 82 -19.97 -5.53 -9.93
CA GLU A 82 -21.36 -5.88 -9.62
C GLU A 82 -21.89 -6.94 -10.59
N GLN A 83 -21.67 -6.81 -11.90
CA GLN A 83 -22.08 -7.81 -12.89
C GLN A 83 -21.34 -9.15 -12.74
N GLU A 84 -20.08 -9.17 -12.31
CA GLU A 84 -19.34 -10.41 -12.05
C GLU A 84 -19.93 -11.15 -10.84
N PHE A 85 -20.31 -10.42 -9.79
CA PHE A 85 -20.85 -11.01 -8.57
C PHE A 85 -22.36 -11.29 -8.64
N LEU A 86 -23.12 -10.40 -9.27
CA LEU A 86 -24.57 -10.42 -9.46
C LEU A 86 -24.91 -10.48 -10.97
N PRO A 87 -24.65 -11.62 -11.65
CA PRO A 87 -24.91 -11.77 -13.09
C PRO A 87 -26.39 -11.66 -13.49
N ASP A 88 -27.33 -11.73 -12.53
CA ASP A 88 -28.76 -11.53 -12.78
C ASP A 88 -29.06 -10.04 -12.90
N ALA A 89 -29.32 -9.58 -14.12
CA ALA A 89 -29.54 -8.17 -14.47
C ALA A 89 -30.75 -7.46 -13.79
N ASN A 90 -31.41 -8.11 -12.82
CA ASN A 90 -32.57 -7.61 -12.08
C ASN A 90 -32.33 -7.48 -10.57
N ILE A 91 -31.13 -7.76 -10.06
CA ILE A 91 -30.78 -7.55 -8.65
C ILE A 91 -30.06 -6.21 -8.54
N ASP A 92 -30.60 -5.30 -7.73
CA ASP A 92 -29.95 -4.04 -7.39
C ASP A 92 -29.25 -4.16 -6.03
N TYR A 93 -27.94 -3.95 -5.95
CA TYR A 93 -27.22 -4.15 -4.70
C TYR A 93 -27.74 -3.24 -3.56
N GLU A 94 -28.02 -1.97 -3.82
CA GLU A 94 -28.42 -1.00 -2.81
C GLU A 94 -29.85 -1.23 -2.30
N GLU A 95 -30.76 -1.60 -3.20
CA GLU A 95 -32.16 -1.86 -2.85
C GLU A 95 -32.37 -3.27 -2.28
N ASP A 96 -31.71 -4.27 -2.85
CA ASP A 96 -32.02 -5.67 -2.61
C ASP A 96 -31.05 -6.36 -1.63
N VAL A 97 -29.78 -5.94 -1.53
CA VAL A 97 -28.73 -6.65 -0.75
C VAL A 97 -28.23 -5.85 0.46
N ALA A 98 -27.75 -4.62 0.23
CA ALA A 98 -27.22 -3.72 1.25
C ALA A 98 -28.13 -3.55 2.49
N PRO A 99 -29.47 -3.51 2.38
CA PRO A 99 -30.32 -3.23 3.54
C PRO A 99 -30.39 -4.35 4.59
N TRP A 100 -29.76 -5.49 4.33
CA TRP A 100 -29.69 -6.62 5.27
C TRP A 100 -28.30 -7.22 5.45
N LEU A 101 -27.37 -6.99 4.52
CA LEU A 101 -25.99 -7.44 4.62
C LEU A 101 -25.16 -6.47 5.48
N SER A 102 -24.27 -6.99 6.31
CA SER A 102 -23.36 -6.16 7.11
C SER A 102 -22.02 -6.83 7.27
N GLY A 103 -21.10 -6.45 6.39
CA GLY A 103 -19.75 -6.98 6.31
C GLY A 103 -19.71 -8.40 5.73
N ILE A 104 -18.67 -8.66 4.96
CA ILE A 104 -18.30 -10.00 4.51
C ILE A 104 -16.87 -10.27 4.97
N ALA A 105 -16.62 -11.47 5.48
CA ALA A 105 -15.28 -12.00 5.64
C ALA A 105 -15.05 -13.20 4.71
N ILE A 106 -13.91 -13.21 4.05
CA ILE A 106 -13.45 -14.29 3.17
C ILE A 106 -12.14 -14.78 3.72
N ALA A 107 -12.09 -16.07 4.04
CA ALA A 107 -10.89 -16.71 4.56
C ALA A 107 -10.36 -17.76 3.58
N ASN A 108 -9.04 -17.73 3.40
CA ASN A 108 -8.34 -18.73 2.60
C ASN A 108 -7.62 -19.72 3.53
N PHE A 109 -7.61 -20.98 3.11
CA PHE A 109 -6.92 -22.06 3.82
C PHE A 109 -5.87 -22.69 2.90
N PRO A 110 -4.71 -23.09 3.43
CA PRO A 110 -3.71 -23.80 2.63
C PRO A 110 -4.28 -25.09 2.06
N SER A 111 -3.97 -25.41 0.80
CA SER A 111 -4.38 -26.68 0.19
C SER A 111 -3.56 -27.83 0.74
N ILE A 112 -4.24 -28.90 1.19
CA ILE A 112 -3.60 -30.16 1.60
C ILE A 112 -3.09 -30.93 0.36
N ASN A 113 -3.65 -30.67 -0.82
CA ASN A 113 -3.21 -31.27 -2.09
C ASN A 113 -2.64 -30.19 -3.03
N PRO A 114 -1.32 -30.16 -3.26
CA PRO A 114 -0.69 -29.17 -4.15
C PRO A 114 -1.11 -29.34 -5.63
N PHE A 115 -1.85 -30.40 -5.98
CA PHE A 115 -2.37 -30.67 -7.32
C PHE A 115 -3.89 -30.45 -7.48
N SER A 116 -4.62 -30.05 -6.41
CA SER A 116 -6.04 -29.73 -6.52
C SER A 116 -6.25 -28.25 -6.86
N GLN A 117 -7.11 -27.96 -7.83
CA GLN A 117 -7.60 -26.60 -8.13
C GLN A 117 -8.84 -26.22 -7.31
N GLU A 118 -9.19 -26.99 -6.29
CA GLU A 118 -10.30 -26.66 -5.39
C GLU A 118 -9.87 -25.50 -4.48
N GLU A 119 -10.62 -24.40 -4.55
CA GLU A 119 -10.42 -23.23 -3.69
C GLU A 119 -10.92 -23.56 -2.27
N ASN A 120 -10.00 -23.66 -1.29
CA ASN A 120 -10.35 -23.82 0.12
C ASN A 120 -10.73 -22.46 0.71
N VAL A 121 -11.95 -22.00 0.42
CA VAL A 121 -12.45 -20.69 0.85
C VAL A 121 -13.67 -20.86 1.75
N LEU A 122 -13.71 -20.07 2.82
CA LEU A 122 -14.89 -19.88 3.67
C LEU A 122 -15.33 -18.42 3.56
N LEU A 123 -16.62 -18.20 3.28
CA LEU A 123 -17.26 -16.90 3.36
C LEU A 123 -18.14 -16.83 4.60
N ILE A 124 -18.08 -15.71 5.29
CA ILE A 124 -18.89 -15.36 6.45
C ILE A 124 -19.60 -14.04 6.11
N ALA A 125 -20.92 -14.02 6.15
CA ALA A 125 -21.71 -12.81 5.93
C ALA A 125 -22.49 -12.42 7.18
N GLY A 126 -22.40 -11.15 7.57
CA GLY A 126 -23.25 -10.57 8.60
C GLY A 126 -24.64 -10.27 8.06
N ILE A 127 -25.67 -10.59 8.85
CA ILE A 127 -27.05 -10.31 8.50
C ILE A 127 -27.60 -9.40 9.57
N THR A 128 -27.95 -8.17 9.25
CA THR A 128 -28.57 -7.21 10.19
C THR A 128 -30.09 -7.26 10.13
N ASN A 129 -30.67 -7.60 8.97
CA ASN A 129 -32.11 -7.68 8.78
C ASN A 129 -32.54 -9.01 8.16
N SER A 130 -32.78 -9.99 9.01
CA SER A 130 -33.13 -11.35 8.62
C SER A 130 -34.46 -11.45 7.85
N LEU A 131 -35.41 -10.54 8.09
CA LEU A 131 -36.67 -10.47 7.34
C LEU A 131 -36.45 -10.03 5.90
N LYS A 132 -35.66 -8.96 5.68
CA LYS A 132 -35.32 -8.47 4.35
C LYS A 132 -34.49 -9.50 3.59
N ALA A 133 -33.46 -10.06 4.21
CA ALA A 133 -32.67 -11.16 3.65
C ALA A 133 -33.58 -12.33 3.22
N GLY A 134 -34.47 -12.78 4.10
CA GLY A 134 -35.40 -13.85 3.79
C GLY A 134 -36.45 -13.52 2.73
N ASN A 135 -36.76 -12.25 2.46
CA ASN A 135 -37.63 -11.83 1.36
C ASN A 135 -36.87 -11.83 0.04
N PHE A 136 -35.67 -11.25 0.03
CA PHE A 136 -34.77 -11.23 -1.13
C PHE A 136 -34.41 -12.64 -1.59
N LEU A 137 -34.05 -13.54 -0.67
CA LEU A 137 -33.80 -14.94 -1.01
C LEU A 137 -35.03 -15.58 -1.65
N ARG A 138 -36.24 -15.28 -1.19
CA ARG A 138 -37.47 -15.82 -1.82
C ARG A 138 -37.71 -15.32 -3.23
N SER A 139 -37.37 -14.07 -3.55
CA SER A 139 -37.56 -13.54 -4.91
C SER A 139 -36.62 -14.17 -5.93
N LEU A 140 -35.57 -14.85 -5.48
CA LEU A 140 -34.56 -15.51 -6.31
C LEU A 140 -34.78 -17.02 -6.45
N GLU A 141 -35.93 -17.55 -6.01
CA GLU A 141 -36.31 -18.95 -6.24
C GLU A 141 -36.35 -19.28 -7.75
N SER A 142 -35.34 -20.01 -8.23
CA SER A 142 -35.28 -20.51 -9.61
C SER A 142 -35.80 -21.94 -9.72
N ASN A 143 -36.28 -22.32 -10.92
CA ASN A 143 -36.76 -23.67 -11.25
C ASN A 143 -35.62 -24.65 -11.60
N GLU A 144 -34.37 -24.39 -11.21
CA GLU A 144 -33.26 -25.29 -11.53
C GLU A 144 -33.34 -26.59 -10.70
N GLU A 145 -33.20 -27.74 -11.37
CA GLU A 145 -33.07 -29.04 -10.71
C GLU A 145 -31.77 -29.09 -9.89
N THR A 146 -31.87 -28.75 -8.61
CA THR A 146 -30.77 -28.78 -7.64
C THR A 146 -31.03 -29.89 -6.63
N GLU A 147 -30.02 -30.74 -6.41
CA GLU A 147 -30.09 -31.76 -5.36
C GLU A 147 -29.70 -31.09 -4.04
N VAL A 148 -30.66 -31.04 -3.11
CA VAL A 148 -30.46 -30.45 -1.78
C VAL A 148 -30.46 -31.54 -0.74
N ARG A 149 -29.44 -31.52 0.11
CA ARG A 149 -29.34 -32.39 1.28
C ARG A 149 -29.10 -31.55 2.52
N GLN A 150 -29.94 -31.74 3.53
CA GLN A 150 -29.69 -31.18 4.85
C GLN A 150 -29.11 -32.26 5.77
N ARG A 151 -28.19 -31.87 6.63
CA ARG A 151 -27.67 -32.72 7.71
C ARG A 151 -27.44 -31.90 8.97
N GLN A 152 -27.44 -32.58 10.10
CA GLN A 152 -27.15 -31.97 11.40
C GLN A 152 -25.69 -32.19 11.78
N TYR A 153 -25.03 -31.16 12.28
CA TYR A 153 -23.70 -31.24 12.87
C TYR A 153 -23.67 -30.41 14.15
N LYS A 154 -23.45 -31.06 15.29
CA LYS A 154 -23.42 -30.44 16.64
C LYS A 154 -24.54 -29.41 16.89
N GLY A 155 -25.77 -29.73 16.45
CA GLY A 155 -26.95 -28.88 16.64
C GLY A 155 -27.12 -27.76 15.60
N VAL A 156 -26.27 -27.70 14.59
CA VAL A 156 -26.36 -26.77 13.45
C VAL A 156 -26.76 -27.54 12.20
N THR A 157 -27.77 -27.03 11.49
CA THR A 157 -28.16 -27.55 10.18
C THR A 157 -27.16 -27.08 9.13
N ILE A 158 -26.48 -28.02 8.49
CA ILE A 158 -25.67 -27.78 7.29
C ILE A 158 -26.51 -28.19 6.09
N THR A 159 -26.68 -27.25 5.17
CA THR A 159 -27.25 -27.53 3.86
C THR A 159 -26.11 -27.78 2.89
N GLU A 160 -26.16 -28.91 2.20
CA GLU A 160 -25.33 -29.23 1.06
C GLU A 160 -26.18 -29.19 -0.20
N VAL A 161 -25.64 -28.65 -1.27
CA VAL A 161 -26.33 -28.57 -2.54
C VAL A 161 -25.39 -29.02 -3.65
N LYS A 162 -25.99 -29.63 -4.66
CA LYS A 162 -25.33 -30.02 -5.89
C LYS A 162 -26.14 -29.55 -7.09
N THR A 163 -25.50 -28.79 -7.98
CA THR A 163 -26.14 -28.32 -9.22
C THR A 163 -26.19 -29.44 -10.26
N ALA A 164 -27.06 -29.32 -11.26
CA ALA A 164 -27.10 -30.25 -12.40
C ALA A 164 -25.76 -30.34 -13.16
N GLN A 165 -24.93 -29.30 -13.06
CA GLN A 165 -23.60 -29.22 -13.66
C GLN A 165 -22.50 -29.90 -12.81
N GLY A 166 -22.86 -30.34 -11.60
CA GLY A 166 -21.98 -31.09 -10.70
C GLY A 166 -21.24 -30.26 -9.66
N ASP A 167 -21.43 -28.93 -9.65
CA ASP A 167 -20.84 -28.05 -8.65
C ASP A 167 -21.45 -28.32 -7.27
N ARG A 168 -20.64 -28.16 -6.23
CA ARG A 168 -21.04 -28.46 -4.85
C ARG A 168 -20.74 -27.29 -3.94
N ALA A 169 -21.61 -27.12 -2.96
CA ALA A 169 -21.44 -26.11 -1.95
C ALA A 169 -22.23 -26.46 -0.69
N SER A 170 -21.82 -25.83 0.40
CA SER A 170 -22.38 -26.00 1.73
C SER A 170 -22.62 -24.65 2.39
N ALA A 171 -23.74 -24.52 3.09
CA ALA A 171 -24.08 -23.34 3.83
C ALA A 171 -24.69 -23.68 5.19
N ALA A 172 -24.49 -22.79 6.17
CA ALA A 172 -25.08 -22.92 7.50
C ALA A 172 -25.31 -21.56 8.15
N MET A 173 -26.24 -21.50 9.09
CA MET A 173 -26.41 -20.35 9.98
C MET A 173 -25.70 -20.62 11.30
N LEU A 174 -24.80 -19.71 11.70
CA LEU A 174 -24.04 -19.85 12.95
C LEU A 174 -23.95 -18.50 13.66
N GLN A 175 -24.44 -18.43 14.90
CA GLN A 175 -24.37 -17.23 15.77
C GLN A 175 -24.87 -15.91 15.12
N GLY A 176 -25.85 -15.99 14.20
CA GLY A 176 -26.39 -14.82 13.49
C GLY A 176 -25.67 -14.48 12.18
N TYR A 177 -24.73 -15.32 11.75
CA TYR A 177 -23.99 -15.20 10.49
C TYR A 177 -24.38 -16.30 9.51
N VAL A 178 -24.28 -16.01 8.22
CA VAL A 178 -24.28 -17.03 7.16
C VAL A 178 -22.85 -17.48 6.91
N LEU A 179 -22.65 -18.79 6.90
CA LEU A 179 -21.43 -19.43 6.47
C LEU A 179 -21.66 -20.04 5.09
N PHE A 180 -20.65 -19.93 4.22
CA PHE A 180 -20.66 -20.53 2.90
C PHE A 180 -19.28 -21.09 2.54
N SER A 181 -19.25 -22.29 1.98
CA SER A 181 -18.02 -22.87 1.42
C SER A 181 -18.34 -23.93 0.37
N GLN A 182 -17.44 -24.16 -0.57
CA GLN A 182 -17.51 -25.33 -1.47
C GLN A 182 -17.26 -26.64 -0.71
N GLN A 183 -16.65 -26.56 0.47
CA GLN A 183 -16.28 -27.72 1.27
C GLN A 183 -17.04 -27.73 2.61
N GLY A 184 -17.94 -28.68 2.77
CA GLY A 184 -18.77 -28.79 3.98
C GLY A 184 -17.98 -29.03 5.27
N ASN A 185 -16.76 -29.58 5.19
CA ASN A 185 -15.86 -29.72 6.34
C ASN A 185 -15.37 -28.36 6.88
N LEU A 186 -15.22 -27.32 6.06
CA LEU A 186 -14.84 -25.99 6.54
C LEU A 186 -15.99 -25.37 7.36
N ILE A 187 -17.24 -25.66 7.01
CA ILE A 187 -18.41 -25.29 7.80
C ILE A 187 -18.38 -26.00 9.17
N GLU A 188 -18.09 -27.31 9.20
CA GLU A 188 -17.93 -28.07 10.44
C GLU A 188 -16.83 -27.50 11.35
N GLN A 189 -15.64 -27.24 10.80
CA GLN A 189 -14.54 -26.63 11.55
C GLN A 189 -14.91 -25.26 12.13
N THR A 190 -15.68 -24.47 11.39
CA THR A 190 -16.17 -23.17 11.87
C THR A 190 -17.17 -23.33 13.01
N ILE A 191 -18.06 -24.33 12.93
CA ILE A 191 -18.97 -24.69 14.03
C ILE A 191 -18.18 -25.14 15.27
N ASP A 192 -17.14 -25.94 15.08
CA ASP A 192 -16.27 -26.42 16.17
C ASP A 192 -15.52 -25.27 16.84
N THR A 193 -14.98 -24.34 16.05
CA THR A 193 -14.31 -23.12 16.53
C THR A 193 -15.28 -22.27 17.36
N ALA A 194 -16.50 -22.07 16.87
CA ALA A 194 -17.54 -21.36 17.61
C ALA A 194 -17.99 -22.06 18.91
N GLN A 195 -17.66 -23.34 19.10
CA GLN A 195 -17.93 -24.12 20.31
C GLN A 195 -16.69 -24.30 21.22
N GLY A 196 -15.55 -23.69 20.88
CA GLY A 196 -14.39 -23.60 21.76
C GLY A 196 -13.07 -24.11 21.16
N ASP A 197 -13.08 -24.63 19.94
CA ASP A 197 -11.82 -24.95 19.25
C ASP A 197 -11.03 -23.66 18.92
N PRO A 198 -9.70 -23.74 18.73
CA PRO A 198 -8.88 -22.57 18.45
C PRO A 198 -9.32 -21.80 17.20
N ALA A 199 -9.34 -20.48 17.33
CA ALA A 199 -9.79 -19.56 16.29
C ALA A 199 -8.62 -18.84 15.63
N PHE A 200 -8.82 -18.27 14.46
CA PHE A 200 -7.86 -17.36 13.81
C PHE A 200 -7.47 -16.20 14.74
N ALA A 201 -8.43 -15.67 15.51
CA ALA A 201 -8.18 -14.63 16.53
C ALA A 201 -7.36 -15.10 17.75
N SER A 202 -7.14 -16.40 17.94
CA SER A 202 -6.30 -16.93 19.03
C SER A 202 -4.81 -17.01 18.69
N ASP A 203 -4.45 -16.79 17.42
CA ASP A 203 -3.06 -16.59 17.05
C ASP A 203 -2.53 -15.28 17.67
N GLU A 204 -1.37 -15.33 18.31
CA GLU A 204 -0.82 -14.20 19.07
C GLU A 204 -0.60 -12.96 18.18
N GLY A 205 -0.10 -13.17 16.96
CA GLY A 205 0.15 -12.10 16.00
C GLY A 205 -1.14 -11.45 15.55
N VAL A 206 -2.10 -12.27 15.11
CA VAL A 206 -3.43 -11.80 14.71
C VAL A 206 -4.14 -11.09 15.86
N GLN A 207 -4.09 -11.63 17.08
CA GLN A 207 -4.71 -11.03 18.26
C GLN A 207 -4.16 -9.62 18.53
N LYS A 208 -2.83 -9.47 18.48
CA LYS A 208 -2.18 -8.17 18.66
C LYS A 208 -2.58 -7.17 17.58
N LEU A 209 -2.64 -7.58 16.32
CA LEU A 209 -3.05 -6.71 15.20
C LEU A 209 -4.53 -6.29 15.30
N LEU A 210 -5.43 -7.23 15.61
CA LEU A 210 -6.86 -6.95 15.84
C LEU A 210 -7.09 -6.02 17.04
N SER A 211 -6.24 -6.11 18.06
CA SER A 211 -6.31 -5.28 19.28
C SER A 211 -5.71 -3.89 19.05
N GLN A 212 -4.64 -3.80 18.26
CA GLN A 212 -4.04 -2.54 17.86
C GLN A 212 -4.97 -1.74 16.95
N GLY A 213 -5.63 -2.41 16.00
CA GLY A 213 -6.47 -1.78 14.99
C GLY A 213 -5.67 -0.95 13.98
N LEU A 214 -6.30 -0.66 12.84
CA LEU A 214 -5.80 0.31 11.88
C LEU A 214 -6.27 1.71 12.28
N ASN A 215 -5.42 2.72 12.08
CA ASN A 215 -5.76 4.13 12.20
C ASN A 215 -6.22 4.66 10.85
N LEU A 216 -7.37 4.16 10.40
CA LEU A 216 -8.04 4.51 9.14
C LEU A 216 -9.48 4.91 9.46
N GLU A 217 -10.00 5.94 8.80
CA GLU A 217 -11.41 6.33 8.93
C GLU A 217 -12.30 5.37 8.15
N ASN A 218 -13.23 4.69 8.82
CA ASN A 218 -14.19 3.73 8.22
C ASN A 218 -13.57 2.80 7.15
N PRO A 219 -12.66 1.88 7.52
CA PRO A 219 -11.92 1.08 6.55
C PRO A 219 -12.87 0.26 5.65
N ALA A 220 -12.79 0.46 4.33
CA ALA A 220 -13.59 -0.25 3.35
C ALA A 220 -13.20 -1.73 3.25
N ALA A 221 -11.91 -2.04 3.37
CA ALA A 221 -11.42 -3.40 3.40
C ALA A 221 -10.18 -3.57 4.28
N GLN A 222 -10.04 -4.75 4.88
CA GLN A 222 -8.91 -5.13 5.72
C GLN A 222 -8.50 -6.58 5.44
N VAL A 223 -7.22 -6.84 5.23
CA VAL A 223 -6.66 -8.18 5.03
C VAL A 223 -5.70 -8.50 6.16
N TYR A 224 -6.01 -9.55 6.91
CA TYR A 224 -5.18 -10.08 7.98
C TYR A 224 -4.42 -11.31 7.50
N PHE A 225 -3.12 -11.32 7.76
CA PHE A 225 -2.20 -12.40 7.45
C PHE A 225 -1.70 -13.01 8.76
N ARG A 226 -2.02 -14.29 8.98
CA ARG A 226 -1.45 -15.04 10.13
C ARG A 226 0.03 -15.31 9.93
N ASN A 227 0.41 -15.62 8.70
CA ASN A 227 1.79 -15.83 8.29
C ASN A 227 2.05 -15.07 6.98
N TYR A 228 2.62 -13.88 7.08
CA TYR A 228 2.79 -12.98 5.93
C TYR A 228 3.79 -13.55 4.90
N THR A 229 4.85 -14.19 5.37
CA THR A 229 5.94 -14.73 4.53
C THR A 229 5.48 -15.94 3.73
N GLN A 230 4.69 -16.82 4.33
CA GLN A 230 4.03 -17.91 3.60
C GLN A 230 3.07 -17.39 2.54
N TRP A 231 2.36 -16.29 2.79
CA TRP A 231 1.43 -15.72 1.82
C TRP A 231 2.13 -15.11 0.59
N LEU A 232 3.24 -14.39 0.80
CA LEU A 232 4.07 -13.90 -0.32
C LEU A 232 4.58 -15.07 -1.19
N GLY A 233 4.73 -16.25 -0.59
CA GLY A 233 5.15 -17.45 -1.27
C GLY A 233 6.65 -17.50 -1.56
N ASN A 234 7.11 -18.64 -2.09
CA ASN A 234 8.54 -18.95 -2.19
C ASN A 234 9.34 -17.99 -3.09
N ASN A 235 8.67 -17.21 -3.96
CA ASN A 235 9.33 -16.23 -4.82
C ASN A 235 9.91 -15.04 -4.04
N PHE A 236 9.46 -14.85 -2.80
CA PHE A 236 9.91 -13.78 -1.90
C PHE A 236 10.63 -14.33 -0.66
N SER A 237 10.91 -15.64 -0.62
CA SER A 237 11.78 -16.23 0.43
C SER A 237 13.18 -15.65 0.33
N GLY A 238 13.75 -15.20 1.44
CA GLY A 238 15.01 -14.46 1.41
C GLY A 238 14.83 -13.04 0.86
N SER A 239 13.71 -12.37 1.13
CA SER A 239 13.55 -10.93 0.90
C SER A 239 13.91 -10.08 2.12
N GLY A 240 14.27 -10.72 3.25
CA GLY A 240 14.41 -10.06 4.55
C GLY A 240 13.07 -9.80 5.23
N LEU A 241 11.95 -10.06 4.55
CA LEU A 241 10.60 -10.02 5.12
C LEU A 241 10.28 -11.26 5.99
N ASP A 242 11.20 -12.24 6.05
CA ASP A 242 11.08 -13.45 6.86
C ASP A 242 10.89 -13.16 8.36
N ILE A 243 11.31 -11.97 8.81
CA ILE A 243 11.11 -11.45 10.16
C ILE A 243 9.65 -11.10 10.48
N ILE A 244 8.80 -10.95 9.46
CA ILE A 244 7.40 -10.52 9.63
C ILE A 244 6.58 -11.75 9.94
N GLU A 245 6.07 -11.82 11.16
CA GLU A 245 5.26 -12.95 11.62
C GLU A 245 3.85 -12.83 11.04
N SER A 246 3.22 -11.68 11.27
CA SER A 246 1.83 -11.42 10.87
C SER A 246 1.70 -9.97 10.41
N ALA A 247 0.69 -9.70 9.60
CA ALA A 247 0.42 -8.35 9.11
C ALA A 247 -1.09 -8.11 8.95
N VAL A 248 -1.49 -6.85 9.02
CA VAL A 248 -2.79 -6.39 8.53
C VAL A 248 -2.56 -5.25 7.55
N MET A 249 -3.29 -5.29 6.44
CA MET A 249 -3.37 -4.21 5.46
C MET A 249 -4.81 -3.72 5.44
N GLY A 250 -5.03 -2.42 5.32
CA GLY A 250 -6.37 -1.89 5.08
C GLY A 250 -6.36 -0.66 4.21
N VAL A 251 -7.54 -0.36 3.69
CA VAL A 251 -7.80 0.77 2.82
C VAL A 251 -9.07 1.50 3.29
N SER A 252 -9.02 2.82 3.30
CA SER A 252 -10.14 3.71 3.54
C SER A 252 -10.25 4.75 2.43
N PHE A 253 -11.48 5.21 2.21
CA PHE A 253 -11.80 6.40 1.45
C PHE A 253 -12.08 7.50 2.46
N GLU A 254 -11.18 8.47 2.57
CA GLU A 254 -11.18 9.53 3.60
C GLU A 254 -11.36 10.89 2.93
N ALA A 255 -11.84 11.89 3.67
CA ALA A 255 -12.28 13.20 3.15
C ALA A 255 -11.37 13.85 2.07
N GLU A 256 -10.06 13.66 2.13
CA GLU A 256 -9.08 14.24 1.19
C GLU A 256 -8.50 13.26 0.16
N GLY A 257 -8.88 11.97 0.20
CA GLY A 257 -8.45 10.95 -0.76
C GLY A 257 -8.44 9.50 -0.25
N LEU A 258 -7.52 8.69 -0.78
CA LEU A 258 -7.38 7.27 -0.45
C LEU A 258 -6.25 7.08 0.57
N HIS A 259 -6.52 6.35 1.65
CA HIS A 259 -5.50 5.99 2.64
C HIS A 259 -5.33 4.47 2.69
N LEU A 260 -4.10 4.02 2.45
CA LEU A 260 -3.69 2.63 2.66
C LEU A 260 -2.73 2.57 3.84
N GLN A 261 -3.02 1.69 4.79
CA GLN A 261 -2.16 1.43 5.94
C GLN A 261 -1.82 -0.04 6.06
N THR A 262 -0.57 -0.33 6.38
CA THR A 262 -0.08 -1.67 6.74
C THR A 262 0.52 -1.64 8.12
N LEU A 263 0.11 -2.58 8.98
CA LEU A 263 0.77 -2.89 10.25
C LEU A 263 1.36 -4.30 10.19
N ALA A 264 2.64 -4.43 10.47
CA ALA A 264 3.37 -5.70 10.45
C ALA A 264 4.02 -5.95 11.81
N LEU A 265 3.75 -7.12 12.40
CA LEU A 265 4.46 -7.59 13.58
C LEU A 265 5.75 -8.29 13.16
N SER A 266 6.85 -7.85 13.75
CA SER A 266 8.16 -8.45 13.53
C SER A 266 8.60 -9.27 14.74
N ALA A 267 9.15 -10.46 14.47
CA ALA A 267 9.83 -11.29 15.45
C ALA A 267 11.05 -10.58 16.07
N GLU A 268 11.68 -9.69 15.30
CA GLU A 268 12.86 -8.93 15.71
C GLU A 268 12.50 -7.47 16.02
N THR A 269 12.45 -7.13 17.31
CA THR A 269 12.10 -5.77 17.74
C THR A 269 13.13 -4.72 17.32
N ASN A 270 14.39 -5.12 17.12
CA ASN A 270 15.51 -4.20 16.85
C ASN A 270 15.98 -4.22 15.39
N PHE A 271 15.19 -4.79 14.47
CA PHE A 271 15.55 -4.96 13.06
C PHE A 271 16.06 -3.66 12.37
N LEU A 272 15.43 -2.53 12.69
CA LEU A 272 15.83 -1.18 12.31
C LEU A 272 15.50 -0.29 13.51
N SER A 273 16.52 0.26 14.17
CA SER A 273 16.37 1.16 15.32
C SER A 273 16.63 2.60 14.88
N LEU A 274 15.85 3.06 13.90
CA LEU A 274 15.94 4.43 13.42
C LEU A 274 15.23 5.37 14.40
N SER A 275 15.80 6.55 14.59
CA SER A 275 15.09 7.62 15.29
C SER A 275 14.09 8.28 14.35
N PRO A 276 12.95 8.80 14.85
CA PRO A 276 12.05 9.61 14.05
C PRO A 276 12.78 10.80 13.40
N ASN A 277 12.33 11.18 12.21
CA ASN A 277 12.89 12.26 11.42
C ASN A 277 12.00 13.50 11.48
N ASP A 278 12.51 14.58 12.09
CA ASP A 278 11.83 15.87 12.13
C ASP A 278 11.68 16.53 10.74
N SER A 279 12.34 15.98 9.72
CA SER A 279 12.26 16.42 8.33
C SER A 279 12.58 17.91 8.17
N GLN A 280 13.66 18.39 8.79
CA GLN A 280 14.03 19.81 8.80
C GLN A 280 14.54 20.27 7.44
N LEU A 281 15.25 19.39 6.71
CA LEU A 281 15.79 19.70 5.38
C LEU A 281 14.72 19.96 4.32
N LEU A 282 13.48 19.51 4.53
CA LEU A 282 12.35 19.89 3.68
C LEU A 282 12.06 21.40 3.70
N SER A 283 12.60 22.14 4.67
CA SER A 283 12.44 23.60 4.75
C SER A 283 13.32 24.35 3.74
N GLU A 284 14.29 23.65 3.15
CA GLU A 284 15.29 24.22 2.24
C GLU A 284 14.93 24.03 0.77
N PHE A 285 13.96 23.15 0.49
CA PHE A 285 13.43 22.94 -0.86
C PHE A 285 12.28 23.91 -1.14
N PRO A 286 12.13 24.37 -2.40
CA PRO A 286 11.03 25.24 -2.78
C PRO A 286 9.68 24.52 -2.71
N ASP A 287 8.59 25.27 -2.51
CA ASP A 287 7.21 24.76 -2.51
C ASP A 287 6.77 24.15 -3.84
N SER A 288 7.47 24.49 -4.93
CA SER A 288 7.34 23.89 -6.26
C SER A 288 8.02 22.51 -6.40
N THR A 289 8.51 21.92 -5.31
CA THR A 289 9.14 20.60 -5.34
C THR A 289 8.15 19.54 -5.83
N LEU A 290 8.51 18.87 -6.92
CA LEU A 290 7.71 17.84 -7.57
C LEU A 290 7.79 16.52 -6.85
N ALA A 291 8.99 16.12 -6.43
CA ALA A 291 9.19 14.87 -5.71
C ALA A 291 10.27 15.04 -4.67
N VAL A 292 10.13 14.42 -3.51
CA VAL A 292 11.17 14.34 -2.50
C VAL A 292 11.18 12.99 -1.82
N ILE A 293 12.38 12.51 -1.51
CA ILE A 293 12.62 11.42 -0.57
C ILE A 293 13.53 11.96 0.51
N ASN A 294 13.10 11.89 1.77
CA ASN A 294 13.92 12.29 2.90
C ASN A 294 13.95 11.24 4.00
N GLY A 295 14.97 11.31 4.85
CA GLY A 295 15.19 10.38 5.93
C GLY A 295 16.36 10.82 6.81
N HIS A 296 16.83 9.92 7.66
CA HIS A 296 17.94 10.15 8.59
C HIS A 296 18.74 8.85 8.73
N GLN A 297 20.05 8.95 9.01
CA GLN A 297 20.92 7.81 9.36
C GLN A 297 21.00 6.75 8.26
N LEU A 298 21.36 7.17 7.03
CA LEU A 298 21.61 6.23 5.92
C LEU A 298 22.76 5.28 6.22
N ASP A 299 23.72 5.70 7.04
CA ASP A 299 24.78 4.85 7.59
C ASP A 299 24.19 3.64 8.34
N GLN A 300 23.16 3.85 9.17
CA GLN A 300 22.48 2.79 9.90
C GLN A 300 21.66 1.92 8.96
N VAL A 301 20.89 2.51 8.04
CA VAL A 301 20.13 1.77 7.04
C VAL A 301 21.07 0.84 6.25
N TRP A 302 22.20 1.38 5.78
CA TRP A 302 23.22 0.60 5.07
C TRP A 302 23.79 -0.51 5.94
N SER A 303 24.16 -0.22 7.19
CA SER A 303 24.69 -1.23 8.11
C SER A 303 23.72 -2.41 8.34
N GLN A 304 22.41 -2.15 8.33
CA GLN A 304 21.39 -3.18 8.45
C GLN A 304 21.27 -4.01 7.17
N VAL A 305 21.30 -3.37 5.99
CA VAL A 305 21.35 -4.08 4.71
C VAL A 305 22.57 -5.01 4.65
N VAL A 306 23.74 -4.53 5.08
CA VAL A 306 24.96 -5.34 5.15
C VAL A 306 24.79 -6.54 6.08
N ARG A 307 24.26 -6.32 7.29
CA ARG A 307 24.03 -7.40 8.27
C ARG A 307 23.05 -8.45 7.74
N GLN A 308 21.92 -8.03 7.20
CA GLN A 308 20.90 -8.94 6.69
C GLN A 308 21.37 -9.74 5.47
N SER A 309 22.30 -9.18 4.70
CA SER A 309 22.88 -9.87 3.54
C SER A 309 23.67 -11.12 3.91
N GLU A 310 24.09 -11.27 5.18
CA GLU A 310 24.82 -12.45 5.66
C GLU A 310 23.93 -13.70 5.68
N ASP A 311 22.67 -13.55 6.07
CA ASP A 311 21.68 -14.63 6.16
C ASP A 311 20.73 -14.68 4.97
N ASN A 312 20.83 -13.71 4.05
CA ASN A 312 19.95 -13.57 2.89
C ASN A 312 20.74 -13.62 1.57
N PRO A 313 20.65 -14.74 0.81
CA PRO A 313 21.39 -14.89 -0.45
C PRO A 313 21.04 -13.85 -1.52
N VAL A 314 19.78 -13.41 -1.62
CA VAL A 314 19.34 -12.45 -2.63
C VAL A 314 19.91 -11.07 -2.32
N LEU A 315 19.81 -10.62 -1.07
CA LEU A 315 20.43 -9.36 -0.62
C LEU A 315 21.96 -9.43 -0.71
N GLY A 316 22.58 -10.57 -0.37
CA GLY A 316 24.02 -10.80 -0.53
C GLY A 316 24.50 -10.63 -1.97
N ILE A 317 23.75 -11.17 -2.95
CA ILE A 317 24.05 -10.96 -4.37
C ILE A 317 23.94 -9.48 -4.73
N GLY A 318 22.83 -8.82 -4.39
CA GLY A 318 22.62 -7.39 -4.66
C GLY A 318 23.74 -6.50 -4.08
N LEU A 319 24.07 -6.71 -2.80
CA LEU A 319 25.15 -6.00 -2.11
C LEU A 319 26.51 -6.23 -2.78
N SER A 320 26.81 -7.47 -3.18
CA SER A 320 28.06 -7.79 -3.88
C SER A 320 28.16 -7.11 -5.24
N VAL A 321 27.04 -6.95 -5.97
CA VAL A 321 26.98 -6.21 -7.24
C VAL A 321 27.26 -4.73 -6.98
N MET A 322 26.60 -4.12 -6.00
CA MET A 322 26.81 -2.71 -5.66
C MET A 322 28.25 -2.44 -5.23
N ARG A 323 28.82 -3.25 -4.32
CA ARG A 323 30.22 -3.11 -3.89
C ARG A 323 31.21 -3.29 -5.04
N ARG A 324 30.99 -4.25 -5.95
CA ARG A 324 31.84 -4.42 -7.14
C ARG A 324 31.75 -3.24 -8.10
N TRP A 325 30.55 -2.72 -8.32
CA TRP A 325 30.35 -1.53 -9.13
C TRP A 325 31.08 -0.34 -8.53
N ALA A 326 30.89 -0.04 -7.24
CA ALA A 326 31.62 1.03 -6.56
C ALA A 326 33.14 0.87 -6.63
N LYS A 327 33.65 -0.35 -6.41
CA LYS A 327 35.08 -0.65 -6.55
C LYS A 327 35.62 -0.43 -7.96
N SER A 328 34.80 -0.60 -9.01
CA SER A 328 35.22 -0.28 -10.38
C SER A 328 35.48 1.22 -10.60
N TRP A 329 34.90 2.05 -9.73
CA TRP A 329 35.13 3.48 -9.63
C TRP A 329 36.12 3.87 -8.53
N ASP A 330 36.87 2.91 -7.95
CA ASP A 330 37.80 3.17 -6.83
C ASP A 330 37.11 3.72 -5.55
N LEU A 331 35.84 3.33 -5.34
CA LEU A 331 35.04 3.69 -4.17
C LEU A 331 34.74 2.45 -3.30
N ASP A 332 34.81 2.63 -1.99
CA ASP A 332 34.30 1.68 -1.01
C ASP A 332 32.95 2.17 -0.49
N LEU A 333 31.87 1.40 -0.70
CA LEU A 333 30.53 1.85 -0.25
C LEU A 333 30.46 1.99 1.27
N ASP A 334 31.10 1.10 2.02
CA ASP A 334 31.01 1.07 3.47
C ASP A 334 31.79 2.23 4.09
N GLN A 335 32.96 2.55 3.54
CA GLN A 335 33.88 3.54 4.11
C GLN A 335 33.82 4.91 3.44
N ASP A 336 33.60 4.98 2.13
CA ASP A 336 33.62 6.24 1.39
C ASP A 336 32.22 6.79 1.18
N VAL A 337 31.19 5.95 1.02
CA VAL A 337 29.86 6.44 0.66
C VAL A 337 28.94 6.57 1.86
N PHE A 338 28.70 5.47 2.59
CA PHE A 338 27.66 5.45 3.63
C PHE A 338 28.15 5.80 5.04
N SER A 339 29.45 5.67 5.32
CA SER A 339 30.04 5.89 6.67
C SER A 339 29.73 7.26 7.27
N TRP A 340 29.60 8.29 6.43
CA TRP A 340 29.43 9.69 6.84
C TRP A 340 28.00 10.20 6.63
N LEU A 341 27.07 9.36 6.20
CA LEU A 341 25.66 9.74 6.00
C LEU A 341 24.84 9.50 7.29
N ASP A 342 25.34 10.06 8.39
CA ASP A 342 24.83 9.86 9.75
C ASP A 342 23.72 10.84 10.16
N GLY A 343 23.57 11.95 9.43
CA GLY A 343 22.54 12.97 9.66
C GLY A 343 21.35 12.88 8.70
N GLU A 344 20.49 13.91 8.75
CA GLU A 344 19.31 14.01 7.89
C GLU A 344 19.73 14.12 6.42
N TYR A 345 18.98 13.50 5.52
CA TYR A 345 19.14 13.68 4.09
C TYR A 345 17.80 13.98 3.43
N ALA A 346 17.84 14.69 2.31
CA ALA A 346 16.70 14.92 1.45
C ALA A 346 17.15 15.04 0.00
N ILE A 347 16.48 14.31 -0.89
CA ILE A 347 16.74 14.27 -2.33
C ILE A 347 15.44 14.68 -3.01
N ALA A 348 15.49 15.76 -3.79
CA ALA A 348 14.30 16.31 -4.42
C ALA A 348 14.49 16.59 -5.92
N LEU A 349 13.36 16.61 -6.63
CA LEU A 349 13.22 17.10 -7.99
C LEU A 349 12.29 18.30 -7.99
N PHE A 350 12.66 19.36 -8.71
CA PHE A 350 11.87 20.58 -8.80
C PHE A 350 12.01 21.21 -10.20
N PRO A 351 11.01 21.97 -10.66
CA PRO A 351 11.07 22.65 -11.95
C PRO A 351 12.02 23.84 -11.88
N THR A 352 12.74 24.09 -12.97
CA THR A 352 13.60 25.27 -13.11
C THR A 352 13.65 25.75 -14.56
N GLU A 353 13.75 27.07 -14.74
CA GLU A 353 13.98 27.69 -16.04
C GLU A 353 15.45 27.60 -16.45
N GLU A 354 16.38 27.49 -15.49
CA GLU A 354 17.82 27.35 -15.70
C GLU A 354 18.25 25.86 -15.62
N SER A 355 17.51 25.01 -16.35
CA SER A 355 17.88 23.60 -16.49
C SER A 355 18.97 23.41 -17.53
N SER A 356 20.01 22.66 -17.18
CA SER A 356 21.01 22.14 -18.13
C SER A 356 20.64 20.77 -18.70
N LEU A 357 19.52 20.17 -18.25
CA LEU A 357 19.04 18.89 -18.78
C LEU A 357 18.36 19.09 -20.14
N PRO A 358 18.78 18.38 -21.20
CA PRO A 358 18.21 18.56 -22.53
C PRO A 358 16.70 18.30 -22.57
N ASN A 359 15.92 19.31 -22.97
CA ASN A 359 14.46 19.25 -23.12
C ASN A 359 13.68 18.91 -21.84
N LEU A 360 14.29 19.09 -20.66
CA LEU A 360 13.66 18.83 -19.37
C LEU A 360 13.82 20.06 -18.49
N PRO A 361 12.75 20.83 -18.18
CA PRO A 361 12.85 21.99 -17.31
C PRO A 361 12.81 21.55 -15.83
N LEU A 362 13.75 20.69 -15.46
CA LEU A 362 13.86 20.03 -14.17
C LEU A 362 15.28 20.13 -13.65
N ALA A 363 15.40 20.16 -12.33
CA ALA A 363 16.65 19.99 -11.62
C ALA A 363 16.48 19.07 -10.42
N GLY A 364 17.60 18.53 -9.96
CA GLY A 364 17.70 17.80 -8.72
C GLY A 364 18.43 18.61 -7.65
N GLY A 365 18.04 18.42 -6.40
CA GLY A 365 18.75 18.92 -5.23
C GLY A 365 18.94 17.79 -4.22
N ILE A 366 20.12 17.72 -3.63
CA ILE A 366 20.45 16.80 -2.54
C ILE A 366 20.99 17.64 -1.39
N LEU A 367 20.40 17.47 -0.21
CA LEU A 367 20.90 18.02 1.04
C LEU A 367 21.25 16.86 1.96
N ILE A 368 22.44 16.92 2.54
CA ILE A 368 22.95 15.93 3.51
C ILE A 368 23.47 16.71 4.71
N GLN A 369 22.96 16.41 5.89
CA GLN A 369 23.61 16.75 7.15
C GLN A 369 24.55 15.62 7.54
N SER A 370 25.75 15.97 8.01
CA SER A 370 26.74 15.00 8.45
C SER A 370 27.63 15.59 9.53
N SER A 371 27.87 14.82 10.59
CA SER A 371 28.88 15.16 11.59
C SER A 371 30.30 14.75 11.15
N GLN A 372 30.41 14.00 10.06
CA GLN A 372 31.65 13.42 9.54
C GLN A 372 32.12 14.12 8.26
N ARG A 373 32.17 15.46 8.31
CA ARG A 373 32.52 16.30 7.16
C ARG A 373 33.86 15.90 6.54
N GLU A 374 34.89 15.62 7.33
CA GLU A 374 36.21 15.27 6.79
C GLU A 374 36.18 14.00 5.93
N VAL A 375 35.30 13.05 6.27
CA VAL A 375 35.09 11.83 5.48
C VAL A 375 34.34 12.18 4.19
N GLY A 376 33.27 12.98 4.27
CA GLY A 376 32.55 13.47 3.10
C GLY A 376 33.43 14.27 2.12
N GLU A 377 34.32 15.13 2.63
CA GLU A 377 35.29 15.86 1.80
C GLU A 377 36.29 14.92 1.11
N GLN A 378 36.75 13.85 1.78
CA GLN A 378 37.59 12.83 1.17
C GLN A 378 36.86 12.08 0.05
N THR A 379 35.58 11.78 0.25
CA THR A 379 34.72 11.15 -0.75
C THR A 379 34.53 12.05 -1.97
N LEU A 380 34.20 13.32 -1.77
CA LEU A 380 34.09 14.30 -2.84
C LEU A 380 35.42 14.48 -3.59
N ALA A 381 36.56 14.46 -2.90
CA ALA A 381 37.88 14.51 -3.53
C ALA A 381 38.18 13.25 -4.37
N LYS A 382 37.76 12.06 -3.92
CA LYS A 382 37.84 10.82 -4.73
C LYS A 382 36.97 10.95 -5.98
N LEU A 383 35.74 11.40 -5.84
CA LEU A 383 34.84 11.63 -6.97
C LEU A 383 35.39 12.68 -7.96
N GLY A 384 36.02 13.75 -7.47
CA GLY A 384 36.70 14.73 -8.32
C GLY A 384 37.85 14.13 -9.13
N LYS A 385 38.64 13.22 -8.54
CA LYS A 385 39.71 12.50 -9.28
C LYS A 385 39.15 11.56 -10.35
N ILE A 386 37.95 11.02 -10.14
CA ILE A 386 37.25 10.19 -11.13
C ILE A 386 36.74 11.09 -12.27
N ALA A 387 36.07 12.20 -11.92
CA ALA A 387 35.56 13.17 -12.89
C ALA A 387 36.68 13.75 -13.76
N ALA A 388 37.82 14.11 -13.17
CA ALA A 388 38.98 14.65 -13.89
C ALA A 388 39.62 13.68 -14.91
N LYS A 389 39.30 12.38 -14.85
CA LYS A 389 39.73 11.39 -15.86
C LYS A 389 38.78 11.30 -17.04
N ASN A 390 37.58 11.88 -16.93
CA ASN A 390 36.58 11.85 -17.97
C ASN A 390 36.78 13.04 -18.93
N PRO A 391 37.14 12.82 -20.21
CA PRO A 391 37.38 13.90 -21.17
C PRO A 391 36.11 14.68 -21.57
N PHE A 392 34.94 14.25 -21.09
CA PHE A 392 33.66 14.92 -21.31
C PHE A 392 33.19 15.73 -20.09
N LEU A 393 34.03 15.88 -19.07
CA LEU A 393 33.74 16.67 -17.88
C LEU A 393 34.83 17.69 -17.65
N ASP A 394 34.43 18.96 -17.59
CA ASP A 394 35.27 20.03 -17.08
C ASP A 394 34.91 20.29 -15.62
N GLN A 395 35.90 20.70 -14.82
CA GLN A 395 35.69 21.06 -13.42
C GLN A 395 35.97 22.54 -13.23
N GLU A 396 34.97 23.26 -12.74
CA GLU A 396 35.09 24.65 -12.31
C GLU A 396 34.97 24.77 -10.79
N THR A 397 35.54 25.83 -10.24
CA THR A 397 35.44 26.15 -8.82
C THR A 397 35.18 27.63 -8.66
N GLU A 398 34.11 27.95 -7.95
CA GLU A 398 33.74 29.32 -7.62
C GLU A 398 33.57 29.47 -6.11
N THR A 399 33.55 30.72 -5.62
CA THR A 399 33.28 31.02 -4.21
C THR A 399 32.02 31.85 -4.12
N LEU A 400 31.01 31.33 -3.41
CA LEU A 400 29.77 32.02 -3.13
C LEU A 400 29.71 32.32 -1.63
N GLY A 401 29.95 33.58 -1.26
CA GLY A 401 30.11 33.96 0.13
C GLY A 401 31.33 33.28 0.77
N ASN A 402 31.10 32.43 1.77
CA ASN A 402 32.14 31.64 2.44
C ASN A 402 32.20 30.17 1.95
N THR A 403 31.35 29.78 1.00
CA THR A 403 31.27 28.42 0.48
C THR A 403 32.04 28.31 -0.83
N THR A 404 32.99 27.38 -0.88
CA THR A 404 33.61 26.94 -2.14
C THR A 404 32.68 25.95 -2.83
N ILE A 405 32.31 26.27 -4.07
CA ILE A 405 31.44 25.45 -4.90
C ILE A 405 32.32 24.79 -5.97
N THR A 406 32.19 23.49 -6.13
CA THR A 406 32.77 22.75 -7.24
C THR A 406 31.66 22.35 -8.21
N THR A 407 31.83 22.66 -9.49
CA THR A 407 30.88 22.33 -10.56
C THR A 407 31.56 21.42 -11.56
N TRP A 408 30.89 20.34 -11.94
CA TRP A 408 31.24 19.54 -13.11
C TRP A 408 30.32 19.90 -14.27
N GLU A 409 30.92 20.25 -15.40
CA GLU A 409 30.23 20.76 -16.58
C GLU A 409 30.41 19.81 -17.77
N ASP A 410 29.46 19.86 -18.69
CA ASP A 410 29.58 19.21 -20.00
C ASP A 410 30.50 20.03 -20.94
N PRO A 411 30.87 19.50 -22.12
CA PRO A 411 31.70 20.24 -23.09
C PRO A 411 31.07 21.54 -23.64
N SER A 412 29.78 21.78 -23.35
CA SER A 412 29.04 22.99 -23.70
C SER A 412 28.99 24.00 -22.54
N GLN A 413 29.78 23.78 -21.47
CA GLN A 413 29.81 24.58 -20.25
C GLN A 413 28.46 24.64 -19.53
N GLN A 414 27.68 23.55 -19.62
CA GLN A 414 26.44 23.42 -18.88
C GLN A 414 26.68 22.64 -17.58
N PRO A 415 26.22 23.15 -16.41
CA PRO A 415 26.47 22.50 -15.13
C PRO A 415 25.69 21.19 -15.02
N LEU A 416 26.39 20.06 -14.92
CA LEU A 416 25.77 18.75 -14.74
C LEU A 416 25.53 18.47 -13.27
N LEU A 417 26.52 18.75 -12.43
CA LEU A 417 26.47 18.57 -10.99
C LEU A 417 27.31 19.63 -10.30
N SER A 418 26.77 20.29 -9.29
CA SER A 418 27.55 21.20 -8.42
C SER A 418 27.41 20.77 -6.98
N TYR A 419 28.45 20.95 -6.17
CA TYR A 419 28.40 20.69 -4.74
C TYR A 419 29.20 21.69 -3.92
N GLY A 420 28.77 21.90 -2.68
CA GLY A 420 29.44 22.77 -1.73
C GLY A 420 28.90 22.56 -0.31
N TRP A 421 29.78 22.69 0.68
CA TRP A 421 29.39 22.66 2.09
C TRP A 421 28.79 24.01 2.48
N LEU A 422 27.49 24.00 2.77
CA LEU A 422 26.78 25.08 3.43
C LEU A 422 27.08 24.99 4.92
N GLN A 423 27.65 26.05 5.49
CA GLN A 423 28.04 26.06 6.91
C GLN A 423 29.01 24.89 7.23
N ASP A 424 29.03 24.41 8.48
CA ASP A 424 30.01 23.41 8.91
C ASP A 424 29.58 21.96 8.67
N GLU A 425 28.27 21.64 8.65
CA GLU A 425 27.78 20.25 8.72
C GLU A 425 26.81 19.88 7.58
N ARG A 426 26.58 20.76 6.60
CA ARG A 426 25.56 20.53 5.56
C ARG A 426 26.16 20.55 4.17
N LEU A 427 26.14 19.42 3.48
CA LEU A 427 26.46 19.36 2.06
C LEU A 427 25.21 19.65 1.24
N MET A 428 25.37 20.50 0.23
CA MET A 428 24.39 20.70 -0.82
C MET A 428 24.97 20.22 -2.15
N VAL A 429 24.15 19.52 -2.93
CA VAL A 429 24.44 19.12 -4.30
C VAL A 429 23.27 19.54 -5.19
N THR A 430 23.55 20.16 -6.33
CA THR A 430 22.56 20.40 -7.39
C THR A 430 22.89 19.52 -8.59
N VAL A 431 21.86 19.07 -9.29
CA VAL A 431 21.97 18.27 -10.50
C VAL A 431 21.15 18.94 -11.60
N GLY A 432 21.75 19.14 -12.77
CA GLY A 432 21.02 19.71 -13.90
C GLY A 432 20.70 21.20 -13.77
N THR A 433 21.35 21.93 -12.85
CA THR A 433 21.16 23.38 -12.67
C THR A 433 22.33 24.02 -11.92
N PRO A 434 22.63 25.31 -12.13
CA PRO A 434 23.67 26.01 -11.38
C PRO A 434 23.38 26.05 -9.87
N PHE A 435 24.41 25.85 -9.05
CA PHE A 435 24.31 25.83 -7.57
C PHE A 435 23.58 27.04 -6.98
N ARG A 436 23.85 28.24 -7.52
CA ARG A 436 23.27 29.52 -7.07
C ARG A 436 21.75 29.53 -7.09
N ILE A 437 21.11 28.80 -8.00
CA ILE A 437 19.65 28.82 -8.19
C ILE A 437 18.97 28.28 -6.95
N PHE A 438 19.44 27.14 -6.46
CA PHE A 438 18.91 26.56 -5.24
C PHE A 438 19.39 27.32 -4.00
N ALA A 439 20.66 27.74 -3.95
CA ALA A 439 21.20 28.46 -2.79
C ALA A 439 20.49 29.80 -2.51
N GLN A 440 20.01 30.50 -3.54
CA GLN A 440 19.27 31.76 -3.40
C GLN A 440 17.79 31.57 -3.02
N GLN A 441 17.22 30.39 -3.27
CA GLN A 441 15.81 30.10 -3.01
C GLN A 441 15.57 29.43 -1.64
N GLN A 442 16.65 29.12 -0.90
CA GLN A 442 16.55 28.49 0.42
C GLN A 442 15.70 29.31 1.40
N GLY A 443 14.71 28.64 2.01
CA GLY A 443 13.83 29.22 3.02
C GLY A 443 12.73 30.16 2.49
N GLU A 444 12.79 30.58 1.22
CA GLU A 444 11.72 31.35 0.59
C GLU A 444 10.66 30.39 0.04
N ARG A 445 9.46 30.38 0.64
CA ARG A 445 8.38 29.44 0.29
C ARG A 445 8.82 27.97 0.35
N ALA A 446 9.21 27.55 1.54
CA ALA A 446 9.67 26.20 1.80
C ALA A 446 8.60 25.11 1.57
N LEU A 447 9.01 23.96 1.02
CA LEU A 447 8.17 22.76 0.85
C LEU A 447 7.53 22.34 2.18
N LYS A 448 8.31 22.26 3.27
CA LYS A 448 7.79 21.89 4.59
C LYS A 448 6.59 22.74 5.05
N ASN A 449 6.55 24.01 4.63
CA ASN A 449 5.51 24.97 5.00
C ASN A 449 4.47 25.18 3.88
N SER A 450 4.58 24.45 2.77
CA SER A 450 3.62 24.57 1.67
C SER A 450 2.29 23.99 2.12
N ARG A 451 1.18 24.62 1.70
CA ARG A 451 -0.17 24.13 2.00
C ARG A 451 -0.38 22.71 1.48
N GLN A 452 0.14 22.48 0.27
CA GLN A 452 0.17 21.21 -0.44
C GLN A 452 0.81 20.08 0.39
N PHE A 453 2.08 20.23 0.76
CA PHE A 453 2.79 19.20 1.51
C PHE A 453 2.22 19.04 2.93
N SER A 454 1.89 20.16 3.60
CA SER A 454 1.34 20.13 4.96
C SER A 454 0.01 19.37 5.02
N ALA A 455 -0.87 19.56 4.04
CA ALA A 455 -2.18 18.90 4.01
C ALA A 455 -2.07 17.38 3.91
N ILE A 456 -1.20 16.87 3.02
CA ILE A 456 -1.01 15.42 2.87
C ILE A 456 -0.17 14.81 4.00
N ALA A 457 0.82 15.54 4.52
CA ALA A 457 1.63 15.08 5.65
C ALA A 457 0.81 14.92 6.93
N GLN A 458 -0.25 15.72 7.13
CA GLN A 458 -1.19 15.60 8.25
C GLN A 458 -2.07 14.34 8.19
N GLN A 459 -2.19 13.70 7.02
CA GLN A 459 -2.91 12.43 6.88
C GLN A 459 -2.03 11.22 7.27
N LEU A 460 -0.73 11.44 7.44
CA LEU A 460 0.25 10.42 7.77
C LEU A 460 0.68 10.53 9.25
N PRO A 461 1.25 9.48 9.85
CA PRO A 461 1.75 9.54 11.22
C PRO A 461 2.77 10.67 11.42
N GLU A 462 2.57 11.51 12.44
CA GLU A 462 3.50 12.61 12.76
C GLU A 462 4.91 12.11 13.11
N THR A 463 4.99 11.01 13.86
CA THR A 463 6.26 10.37 14.24
C THR A 463 6.62 9.31 13.22
N ASN A 464 7.49 9.63 12.27
CA ASN A 464 7.88 8.74 11.19
C ASN A 464 9.37 8.88 10.81
N PHE A 465 9.84 8.08 9.85
CA PHE A 465 11.25 8.04 9.44
C PHE A 465 11.59 8.98 8.27
N GLY A 466 10.63 9.76 7.80
CA GLY A 466 10.71 10.60 6.61
C GLY A 466 9.58 10.30 5.63
N TYR A 467 9.58 11.00 4.51
CA TYR A 467 8.53 10.96 3.50
C TYR A 467 9.11 10.63 2.13
N ILE A 468 8.35 9.85 1.37
CA ILE A 468 8.37 9.90 -0.08
C ILE A 468 7.16 10.73 -0.48
N TYR A 469 7.37 11.83 -1.19
CA TYR A 469 6.30 12.72 -1.64
C TYR A 469 6.42 12.95 -3.14
N LEU A 470 5.27 13.04 -3.82
CA LEU A 470 5.13 13.38 -5.23
C LEU A 470 3.93 14.32 -5.42
N ASP A 471 4.16 15.49 -5.97
CA ASP A 471 3.14 16.37 -6.55
C ASP A 471 2.78 15.86 -7.95
N MET A 472 1.78 14.98 -8.00
CA MET A 472 1.36 14.31 -9.22
C MET A 472 0.72 15.30 -10.20
N GLN A 473 -0.04 16.28 -9.70
CA GLN A 473 -0.68 17.31 -10.53
C GLN A 473 0.36 18.14 -11.29
N GLN A 474 1.37 18.65 -10.58
CA GLN A 474 2.43 19.42 -11.20
C GLN A 474 3.32 18.53 -12.09
N GLY A 475 3.56 17.28 -11.68
CA GLY A 475 4.27 16.28 -12.49
C GLY A 475 3.58 15.97 -13.82
N MET A 476 2.26 15.76 -13.82
CA MET A 476 1.48 15.55 -15.05
C MET A 476 1.51 16.76 -15.96
N THR A 477 1.33 17.96 -15.40
CA THR A 477 1.43 19.23 -16.15
C THR A 477 2.78 19.35 -16.85
N LEU A 478 3.86 19.02 -16.14
CA LEU A 478 5.20 19.03 -16.70
C LEU A 478 5.37 18.01 -17.82
N LEU A 479 4.93 16.76 -17.62
CA LEU A 479 5.03 15.69 -18.61
C LEU A 479 4.30 16.02 -19.92
N GLU A 480 3.24 16.82 -19.89
CA GLU A 480 2.55 17.33 -21.08
C GLU A 480 3.38 18.34 -21.88
N THR A 481 4.29 19.07 -21.23
CA THR A 481 5.18 20.04 -21.90
C THR A 481 6.40 19.40 -22.57
N ILE A 482 6.72 18.15 -22.23
CA ILE A 482 7.91 17.48 -22.75
C ILE A 482 7.70 17.11 -24.23
N PRO A 483 8.59 17.51 -25.16
CA PRO A 483 8.42 17.26 -26.60
C PRO A 483 8.29 15.79 -26.99
N GLN A 484 8.86 14.88 -26.19
CA GLN A 484 8.78 13.43 -26.42
C GLN A 484 7.39 12.84 -26.15
N GLN A 485 6.45 13.64 -25.61
CA GLN A 485 5.09 13.23 -25.30
C GLN A 485 5.04 11.91 -24.51
N PRO A 486 5.68 11.84 -23.33
CA PRO A 486 5.77 10.60 -22.54
C PRO A 486 4.40 10.00 -22.21
N LEU A 487 3.35 10.82 -22.18
CA LEU A 487 1.98 10.42 -21.87
C LEU A 487 1.18 9.88 -23.08
N LYS A 488 1.73 9.92 -24.30
CA LYS A 488 0.99 9.63 -25.54
C LYS A 488 0.43 8.20 -25.60
N ASN A 489 1.14 7.24 -25.01
CA ASN A 489 0.78 5.82 -25.08
C ASN A 489 -0.10 5.36 -23.90
N LEU A 490 -0.46 6.27 -22.98
CA LEU A 490 -1.38 5.95 -21.91
C LEU A 490 -2.80 5.82 -22.48
N SER A 491 -3.55 4.83 -21.98
CA SER A 491 -4.97 4.73 -22.30
C SER A 491 -5.73 5.94 -21.71
N PRO A 492 -6.90 6.30 -22.26
CA PRO A 492 -7.74 7.36 -21.70
C PRO A 492 -8.06 7.14 -20.22
N GLU A 493 -8.32 5.89 -19.83
CA GLU A 493 -8.63 5.50 -18.44
C GLU A 493 -7.41 5.72 -17.54
N ALA A 494 -6.23 5.27 -17.97
CA ALA A 494 -4.99 5.50 -17.22
C ALA A 494 -4.68 6.99 -17.07
N LYS A 495 -4.90 7.79 -18.11
CA LYS A 495 -4.71 9.24 -18.04
C LYS A 495 -5.73 9.89 -17.11
N ALA A 496 -7.00 9.48 -17.15
CA ALA A 496 -8.04 9.97 -16.26
C ALA A 496 -7.71 9.68 -14.79
N THR A 497 -7.31 8.44 -14.48
CA THR A 497 -6.86 8.05 -13.13
C THR A 497 -5.63 8.83 -12.66
N LEU A 498 -4.62 9.04 -13.51
CA LEU A 498 -3.44 9.81 -13.10
C LEU A 498 -3.77 11.29 -12.88
N ASN A 499 -4.67 11.85 -13.69
CA ASN A 499 -5.12 13.23 -13.55
C ASN A 499 -6.01 13.45 -12.32
N SER A 500 -6.63 12.41 -11.76
CA SER A 500 -7.42 12.54 -10.53
C SER A 500 -6.55 12.56 -9.27
N ILE A 501 -5.28 12.15 -9.34
CA ILE A 501 -4.37 12.16 -8.20
C ILE A 501 -3.68 13.52 -8.15
N ARG A 502 -3.89 14.26 -7.06
CA ARG A 502 -3.18 15.52 -6.78
C ARG A 502 -1.77 15.22 -6.31
N GLN A 503 -1.67 14.38 -5.28
CA GLN A 503 -0.43 14.13 -4.55
C GLN A 503 -0.38 12.70 -4.04
N ILE A 504 0.84 12.18 -3.91
CA ILE A 504 1.14 10.89 -3.30
C ILE A 504 2.12 11.14 -2.18
N ALA A 505 1.84 10.59 -1.00
CA ALA A 505 2.80 10.56 0.09
C ALA A 505 2.86 9.15 0.68
N LEU A 506 4.07 8.68 0.96
CA LEU A 506 4.33 7.44 1.66
C LEU A 506 5.25 7.72 2.84
N THR A 507 4.97 7.08 3.97
CA THR A 507 5.88 7.09 5.11
C THR A 507 5.98 5.71 5.76
N ALA A 508 7.08 5.50 6.47
CA ALA A 508 7.28 4.35 7.33
C ALA A 508 7.49 4.83 8.77
N SER A 509 6.93 4.10 9.72
CA SER A 509 7.05 4.40 11.14
C SER A 509 7.13 3.13 12.00
N GLN A 510 7.45 3.32 13.28
CA GLN A 510 7.54 2.25 14.26
C GLN A 510 6.77 2.67 15.52
N PRO A 511 5.43 2.51 15.54
CA PRO A 511 4.61 2.91 16.68
C PRO A 511 4.95 2.12 17.96
N LYS A 512 5.49 0.90 17.84
CA LYS A 512 5.98 0.06 18.95
C LYS A 512 7.23 -0.72 18.52
N PRO A 513 8.10 -1.18 19.44
CA PRO A 513 9.30 -1.94 19.09
C PRO A 513 9.05 -3.12 18.14
N SER A 514 7.99 -3.90 18.36
CA SER A 514 7.62 -5.05 17.53
C SER A 514 6.71 -4.73 16.34
N LEU A 515 6.25 -3.48 16.20
CA LEU A 515 5.25 -3.11 15.19
C LEU A 515 5.86 -2.15 14.18
N ARG A 516 5.80 -2.55 12.91
CA ARG A 516 6.19 -1.73 11.77
C ARG A 516 4.93 -1.24 11.10
N GLN A 517 4.97 0.00 10.63
CA GLN A 517 3.84 0.66 10.01
C GLN A 517 4.29 1.32 8.71
N ILE A 518 3.49 1.18 7.66
CA ILE A 518 3.63 1.89 6.39
C ILE A 518 2.27 2.51 6.08
N ASP A 519 2.28 3.79 5.75
CA ASP A 519 1.10 4.53 5.32
C ASP A 519 1.37 5.12 3.94
N LEU A 520 0.41 4.97 3.05
CA LEU A 520 0.36 5.60 1.74
C LEU A 520 -0.94 6.39 1.66
N PHE A 521 -0.83 7.69 1.39
CA PHE A 521 -1.97 8.54 1.13
C PHE A 521 -1.92 9.04 -0.32
N LEU A 522 -3.04 8.90 -1.03
CA LEU A 522 -3.26 9.49 -2.35
C LEU A 522 -4.28 10.61 -2.17
N SER A 523 -3.84 11.87 -2.25
CA SER A 523 -4.79 12.97 -2.29
C SER A 523 -5.44 13.04 -3.66
N LEU A 524 -6.77 13.03 -3.69
CA LEU A 524 -7.55 13.03 -4.93
C LEU A 524 -8.18 14.39 -5.17
N GLU A 525 -8.37 14.76 -6.43
CA GLU A 525 -9.23 15.90 -6.79
C GLU A 525 -10.63 15.68 -6.21
N SER A 526 -11.29 16.74 -5.75
CA SER A 526 -12.66 16.66 -5.26
C SER A 526 -13.61 17.39 -6.19
N THR A 527 -14.74 16.77 -6.52
CA THR A 527 -15.81 17.42 -7.28
C THR A 527 -16.68 18.34 -6.42
N ALA A 528 -16.49 18.31 -5.09
CA ALA A 528 -17.10 19.24 -4.17
C ALA A 528 -16.51 20.64 -4.39
N THR A 529 -17.09 21.34 -5.37
CA THR A 529 -16.92 22.78 -5.54
C THR A 529 -17.10 23.44 -4.17
N GLU A 530 -16.16 24.29 -3.76
CA GLU A 530 -16.22 25.11 -2.54
C GLU A 530 -17.66 25.46 -2.17
N ARG A 531 -18.29 24.70 -1.27
CA ARG A 531 -19.51 25.17 -0.60
C ARG A 531 -19.06 26.19 0.42
N LYS A 532 -18.91 27.43 -0.06
CA LYS A 532 -18.79 28.64 0.76
C LYS A 532 -19.99 28.83 1.67
#